data_AF-A0AAN6XI87-F1
#
_entry.id   AF-A0AAN6XI87-F1
#
_cell.length_a   1.000
_cell.length_b   1.000
_cell.length_c   1.000
_cell.angle_alpha   90.00
_cell.angle_beta   90.00
_cell.angle_gamma   90.00
#
_symmetry.space_group_name_H-M   'P 1'
#
loop_
_entity.id
_entity.type
_entity.pdbx_description
1 polymer ?
#
loop_
_entity_poly.entity_id
_entity_poly.type
_entity_poly.pdbx_seq_one_letter_code
_entity_poly.pdbx_strand_id
1 'polypeptide(L)'
;MCSEWTPGWPSRDILSRKTQAQHALTIIESCGIGPASARKTLFLSDYSKANLDTAATSLRNDGRVVQTRRIDVLDYSSVLKIASAAVQVVNLETIVRTAGLSPAMAPADRILKVDLLGTVNAIDAFRDHIAPGGSMICIASMARFGVQPSSDLAAHFATGGRDMILERPELKELAEKNDPATTYLLSKAANYLRVQAASRVWAEKGARINIVGPGVILTTMEPMVRQELESPRGETVKQIIAGTPLQRGGTTDEIASAVAFLSGNEASYVTGTDILVDGGYC
;
A
#
# COMPACT_ATOMS: atom_id res chain seq x y z
N MET A 1 21.29 -8.58 -34.38
CA MET A 1 21.44 -7.13 -34.22
C MET A 1 20.49 -6.68 -33.13
N CYS A 2 20.96 -6.72 -31.88
CA CYS A 2 20.27 -6.08 -30.75
C CYS A 2 20.83 -4.67 -30.64
N SER A 3 20.13 -3.70 -31.20
CA SER A 3 20.46 -2.28 -31.04
C SER A 3 19.33 -1.59 -30.27
N GLU A 4 19.69 -1.12 -29.09
CA GLU A 4 19.30 0.18 -28.54
C GLU A 4 17.80 0.50 -28.50
N TRP A 5 17.19 0.21 -27.35
CA TRP A 5 16.05 0.99 -26.87
C TRP A 5 16.02 0.98 -25.34
N THR A 6 16.56 2.03 -24.72
CA THR A 6 16.35 2.35 -23.31
C THR A 6 15.29 3.45 -23.22
N PRO A 7 14.03 3.14 -22.89
CA PRO A 7 13.09 4.19 -22.52
C PRO A 7 13.41 4.68 -21.11
N GLY A 8 13.88 5.93 -21.01
CA GLY A 8 14.05 6.64 -19.75
C GLY A 8 12.73 6.69 -18.96
N TRP A 9 12.67 5.95 -17.86
CA TRP A 9 11.52 5.84 -16.97
C TRP A 9 11.63 6.82 -15.79
N PRO A 10 10.62 7.65 -15.50
CA PRO A 10 10.64 8.61 -14.37
C PRO A 10 10.05 8.05 -13.05
N SER A 11 10.00 6.74 -12.83
CA SER A 11 9.37 6.13 -11.64
C SER A 11 10.19 6.20 -10.35
N ARG A 12 11.46 6.59 -10.40
CA ARG A 12 12.32 6.64 -9.21
C ARG A 12 11.89 7.71 -8.20
N ASP A 13 11.17 8.74 -8.63
CA ASP A 13 11.02 9.99 -7.85
C ASP A 13 9.77 10.08 -6.96
N ILE A 14 8.77 9.21 -7.13
CA ILE A 14 7.43 9.42 -6.49
C ILE A 14 7.40 8.98 -5.02
N LEU A 15 8.19 7.97 -4.68
CA LEU A 15 8.32 7.49 -3.30
C LEU A 15 9.69 7.89 -2.70
N SER A 16 10.69 8.26 -3.51
CA SER A 16 12.05 8.50 -3.01
C SER A 16 12.25 9.80 -2.23
N ARG A 17 11.46 10.86 -2.50
CA ARG A 17 11.76 12.17 -1.92
C ARG A 17 10.52 12.92 -1.47
N LYS A 18 10.41 13.06 -0.13
CA LYS A 18 9.56 13.97 0.65
C LYS A 18 8.04 13.80 0.47
N THR A 19 7.46 12.81 1.14
CA THR A 19 6.03 12.85 1.51
C THR A 19 5.88 12.71 3.03
N GLN A 20 6.04 13.81 3.76
CA GLN A 20 5.93 13.93 5.24
C GLN A 20 4.51 13.65 5.80
N ALA A 21 3.80 12.66 5.30
CA ALA A 21 2.37 12.48 5.52
C ALA A 21 2.10 11.28 6.44
N GLN A 22 1.69 11.58 7.68
CA GLN A 22 1.05 10.60 8.56
C GLN A 22 -0.30 10.16 7.92
N HIS A 23 -0.46 8.88 7.60
CA HIS A 23 -1.73 8.24 7.20
C HIS A 23 -2.00 8.17 5.68
N ALA A 24 -3.05 7.43 5.36
CA ALA A 24 -3.34 6.72 4.13
C ALA A 24 -3.24 7.48 2.81
N LEU A 25 -2.10 7.35 2.12
CA LEU A 25 -1.93 7.83 0.75
C LEU A 25 -2.34 6.73 -0.26
N THR A 26 -3.41 6.96 -1.02
CA THR A 26 -3.62 6.19 -2.26
C THR A 26 -3.03 7.00 -3.40
N ILE A 27 -1.92 6.54 -3.97
CA ILE A 27 -1.34 7.14 -5.19
C ILE A 27 -1.92 6.37 -6.36
N ILE A 28 -2.72 7.06 -7.16
CA ILE A 28 -3.21 6.54 -8.42
C ILE A 28 -2.41 7.21 -9.53
N GLU A 29 -1.72 6.40 -10.35
CA GLU A 29 -1.01 6.88 -11.53
C GLU A 29 -1.64 6.34 -12.82
N SER A 30 -1.58 7.15 -13.88
CA SER A 30 -1.83 6.70 -15.26
C SER A 30 -0.73 7.10 -16.21
N CYS A 31 -0.44 6.25 -17.18
CA CYS A 31 0.13 6.66 -18.47
C CYS A 31 -1.00 6.88 -19.49
N GLY A 32 -0.91 7.93 -20.29
CA GLY A 32 -1.66 8.03 -21.54
C GLY A 32 -0.83 7.42 -22.66
N ILE A 33 -1.45 6.65 -23.56
CA ILE A 33 -0.80 6.15 -24.78
C ILE A 33 -0.71 7.32 -25.77
N GLY A 34 0.43 8.02 -25.80
CA GLY A 34 0.71 9.10 -26.75
C GLY A 34 2.19 9.54 -26.70
N PRO A 35 2.79 10.01 -27.82
CA PRO A 35 4.24 10.12 -27.92
C PRO A 35 4.84 11.25 -27.05
N ALA A 36 5.89 10.88 -26.30
CA ALA A 36 7.03 11.69 -25.86
C ALA A 36 6.82 12.96 -25.00
N SER A 37 5.62 13.34 -24.57
CA SER A 37 5.45 14.57 -23.74
C SER A 37 4.24 14.61 -22.79
N ALA A 38 3.50 13.52 -22.61
CA ALA A 38 2.36 13.51 -21.69
C ALA A 38 2.82 13.48 -20.22
N ARG A 39 2.78 14.62 -19.53
CA ARG A 39 2.99 14.68 -18.07
C ARG A 39 1.99 13.73 -17.39
N LYS A 40 2.48 12.69 -16.70
CA LYS A 40 1.65 11.79 -15.90
C LYS A 40 0.89 12.60 -14.85
N THR A 41 -0.44 12.46 -14.84
CA THR A 41 -1.29 13.06 -13.80
C THR A 41 -1.36 12.10 -12.62
N LEU A 42 -1.07 12.62 -11.42
CA LEU A 42 -1.21 11.89 -10.17
C LEU A 42 -2.56 12.23 -9.54
N PHE A 43 -3.32 11.22 -9.16
CA PHE A 43 -4.51 11.38 -8.35
C PHE A 43 -4.17 10.91 -6.94
N LEU A 44 -4.07 11.86 -6.01
CA LEU A 44 -3.73 11.60 -4.61
C LEU A 44 -4.98 11.65 -3.76
N SER A 45 -5.07 10.73 -2.82
CA SER A 45 -6.11 10.78 -1.81
C SER A 45 -5.58 10.42 -0.44
N ASP A 46 -6.08 11.13 0.55
CA ASP A 46 -5.77 10.92 1.97
C ASP A 46 -6.98 11.25 2.83
N TYR A 47 -7.05 10.62 4.00
CA TYR A 47 -8.01 10.99 5.04
C TYR A 47 -7.72 12.39 5.60
N SER A 48 -6.45 12.69 5.83
CA SER A 48 -5.95 13.97 6.35
C SER A 48 -5.78 15.00 5.23
N LYS A 49 -6.54 16.10 5.32
CA LYS A 49 -6.42 17.20 4.37
C LYS A 49 -5.01 17.83 4.41
N ALA A 50 -4.45 18.01 5.60
CA ALA A 50 -3.15 18.66 5.77
C ALA A 50 -2.02 17.86 5.10
N ASN A 51 -2.06 16.53 5.21
CA ASN A 51 -1.07 15.64 4.62
C ASN A 51 -1.23 15.59 3.10
N LEU A 52 -2.47 15.52 2.63
CA LEU A 52 -2.79 15.59 1.20
C LEU A 52 -2.29 16.90 0.57
N ASP A 53 -2.52 18.05 1.23
CA ASP A 53 -2.08 19.35 0.74
C ASP A 53 -0.55 19.45 0.71
N THR A 54 0.13 18.95 1.75
CA THR A 54 1.59 18.93 1.85
C THR A 54 2.20 18.08 0.72
N ALA A 55 1.74 16.83 0.58
CA ALA A 55 2.22 15.91 -0.45
C ALA A 55 1.97 16.45 -1.86
N ALA A 56 0.77 16.99 -2.11
CA ALA A 56 0.43 17.55 -3.41
C ALA A 56 1.24 18.81 -3.73
N THR A 57 1.54 19.66 -2.74
CA THR A 57 2.41 20.83 -2.93
C THR A 57 3.82 20.42 -3.30
N SER A 58 4.39 19.43 -2.60
CA SER A 58 5.73 18.90 -2.93
C SER A 58 5.77 18.37 -4.37
N LEU A 59 4.82 17.51 -4.74
CA LEU A 59 4.77 16.91 -6.07
C LEU A 59 4.52 17.94 -7.19
N ARG A 60 3.73 18.98 -6.93
CA ARG A 60 3.53 20.10 -7.87
C ARG A 60 4.79 20.95 -8.03
N ASN A 61 5.55 21.16 -6.96
CA ASN A 61 6.84 21.87 -7.03
C ASN A 61 7.86 21.10 -7.89
N ASP A 62 7.75 19.76 -7.93
CA ASP A 62 8.53 18.91 -8.82
C ASP A 62 7.99 18.88 -10.27
N GLY A 63 7.05 19.76 -10.61
CA GLY A 63 6.48 19.91 -11.95
C GLY A 63 5.43 18.87 -12.33
N ARG A 64 4.94 18.07 -11.38
CA ARG A 64 3.90 17.05 -11.62
C ARG A 64 2.50 17.67 -11.63
N VAL A 65 1.62 17.11 -12.46
CA VAL A 65 0.20 17.45 -12.46
C VAL A 65 -0.48 16.60 -11.39
N VAL A 66 -1.02 17.24 -10.35
CA VAL A 66 -1.59 16.54 -9.19
C VAL A 66 -3.03 16.98 -8.95
N GLN A 67 -3.94 16.02 -8.98
CA GLN A 67 -5.29 16.17 -8.47
C GLN A 67 -5.40 15.52 -7.09
N THR A 68 -6.17 16.15 -6.20
CA THR A 68 -6.32 15.69 -4.82
C THR A 68 -7.78 15.51 -4.48
N ARG A 69 -8.09 14.48 -3.70
CA ARG A 69 -9.42 14.30 -3.11
C ARG A 69 -9.32 13.61 -1.77
N ARG A 70 -10.11 14.03 -0.78
CA ARG A 70 -10.15 13.33 0.50
C ARG A 70 -10.82 11.97 0.35
N ILE A 71 -10.33 10.98 1.09
CA ILE A 71 -10.88 9.63 1.13
C ILE A 71 -11.01 9.15 2.56
N ASP A 72 -12.15 8.56 2.91
CA ASP A 72 -12.24 7.68 4.07
C ASP A 72 -12.28 6.23 3.57
N VAL A 73 -11.24 5.46 3.88
CA VAL A 73 -11.16 4.05 3.46
C VAL A 73 -12.14 3.16 4.20
N LEU A 74 -12.74 3.63 5.31
CA LEU A 74 -13.76 2.88 6.05
C LEU A 74 -15.15 3.00 5.41
N ASP A 75 -15.41 4.10 4.70
CA ASP A 75 -16.63 4.29 3.92
C ASP A 75 -16.43 3.79 2.49
N TYR A 76 -16.99 2.63 2.17
CA TYR A 76 -16.93 2.05 0.83
C TYR A 76 -17.48 3.01 -0.25
N SER A 77 -18.50 3.81 0.05
CA SER A 77 -19.03 4.80 -0.88
C SER A 77 -18.04 5.93 -1.15
N SER A 78 -17.28 6.34 -0.13
CA SER A 78 -16.16 7.28 -0.30
C SER A 78 -15.10 6.69 -1.23
N VAL A 79 -14.71 5.42 -1.04
CA VAL A 79 -13.70 4.76 -1.89
C VAL A 79 -14.18 4.64 -3.34
N LEU A 80 -15.42 4.22 -3.57
CA LEU A 80 -16.01 4.15 -4.91
C LEU A 80 -16.01 5.53 -5.60
N LYS A 81 -16.39 6.60 -4.90
CA LYS A 81 -16.34 7.96 -5.45
C LYS A 81 -14.93 8.38 -5.88
N ILE A 82 -13.89 7.89 -5.20
CA ILE A 82 -12.50 8.11 -5.62
C ILE A 82 -12.20 7.32 -6.88
N ALA A 83 -12.51 6.02 -6.90
CA ALA A 83 -12.27 5.17 -8.08
C ALA A 83 -12.97 5.72 -9.34
N SER A 84 -14.26 6.09 -9.22
CA SER A 84 -15.03 6.67 -10.32
C SER A 84 -14.53 8.05 -10.74
N ALA A 85 -14.00 8.86 -9.83
CA ALA A 85 -13.44 10.16 -10.18
C ALA A 85 -12.06 10.06 -10.82
N ALA A 86 -11.24 9.11 -10.37
CA ALA A 86 -9.93 8.86 -10.95
C ALA A 86 -10.06 8.51 -12.44
N VAL A 87 -10.96 7.59 -12.82
CA VAL A 87 -11.13 7.20 -14.22
C VAL A 87 -11.62 8.34 -15.15
N GLN A 88 -12.17 9.44 -14.61
CA GLN A 88 -12.54 10.62 -15.40
C GLN A 88 -11.33 11.50 -15.75
N VAL A 89 -10.22 11.31 -15.06
CA VAL A 89 -9.04 12.17 -15.13
C VAL A 89 -7.85 11.41 -15.69
N VAL A 90 -7.76 10.12 -15.39
CA VAL A 90 -6.60 9.27 -15.62
C VAL A 90 -7.03 7.91 -16.17
N ASN A 91 -6.23 7.32 -17.07
CA ASN A 91 -6.38 5.90 -17.42
C ASN A 91 -5.84 5.04 -16.27
N LEU A 92 -6.71 4.43 -15.47
CA LEU A 92 -6.34 3.86 -14.18
C LEU A 92 -5.45 2.60 -14.30
N GLU A 93 -4.16 2.78 -14.58
CA GLU A 93 -3.20 1.70 -14.83
C GLU A 93 -2.40 1.31 -13.59
N THR A 94 -2.22 2.22 -12.65
CA THR A 94 -1.45 1.95 -11.43
C THR A 94 -2.18 2.48 -10.22
N ILE A 95 -2.33 1.62 -9.22
CA ILE A 95 -2.94 1.96 -7.94
C ILE A 95 -1.98 1.54 -6.86
N VAL A 96 -1.46 2.48 -6.07
CA VAL A 96 -0.62 2.21 -4.91
C VAL A 96 -1.42 2.52 -3.66
N ARG A 97 -1.75 1.49 -2.90
CA ARG A 97 -2.45 1.60 -1.63
C ARG A 97 -1.43 1.58 -0.50
N THR A 98 -1.23 2.71 0.18
CA THR A 98 -0.33 2.80 1.35
C THR A 98 -1.06 2.93 2.68
N ALA A 99 -2.40 3.03 2.65
CA ALA A 99 -3.25 3.12 3.84
C ALA A 99 -2.94 2.05 4.87
N GLY A 100 -2.50 2.47 6.05
CA GLY A 100 -2.26 1.58 7.19
C GLY A 100 -1.90 2.35 8.46
N LEU A 101 -2.06 1.69 9.59
CA LEU A 101 -1.76 2.22 10.92
C LEU A 101 -0.85 1.23 11.66
N SER A 102 0.24 1.74 12.27
CA SER A 102 1.11 0.93 13.11
C SER A 102 0.58 0.82 14.54
N PRO A 103 1.10 -0.12 15.34
CA PRO A 103 0.80 -0.24 16.76
C PRO A 103 1.09 1.02 17.60
N ALA A 104 1.99 1.90 17.14
CA ALA A 104 2.28 3.17 17.83
C ALA A 104 1.30 4.30 17.48
N MET A 105 0.47 4.12 16.44
CA MET A 105 -0.40 5.17 15.91
C MET A 105 -1.85 5.05 16.38
N ALA A 106 -2.32 3.84 16.66
CA ALA A 106 -3.74 3.60 16.89
C ALA A 106 -4.01 2.37 17.77
N PRO A 107 -5.16 2.34 18.48
CA PRO A 107 -5.62 1.16 19.20
C PRO A 107 -6.02 0.03 18.23
N ALA A 108 -6.13 -1.19 18.77
CA ALA A 108 -6.42 -2.40 18.00
C ALA A 108 -7.68 -2.28 17.13
N ASP A 109 -8.76 -1.72 17.66
CA ASP A 109 -10.02 -1.59 16.90
C ASP A 109 -9.86 -0.73 15.63
N ARG A 110 -9.04 0.32 15.71
CA ARG A 110 -8.82 1.23 14.59
C ARG A 110 -7.84 0.63 13.58
N ILE A 111 -6.85 -0.14 14.03
CA ILE A 111 -5.96 -0.91 13.14
C ILE A 111 -6.80 -1.92 12.34
N LEU A 112 -7.67 -2.71 12.98
CA LEU A 112 -8.56 -3.63 12.27
C LEU A 112 -9.41 -2.92 11.21
N LYS A 113 -10.02 -1.79 11.56
CA LYS A 113 -10.84 -1.03 10.62
C LYS A 113 -10.01 -0.56 9.41
N VAL A 114 -8.86 0.06 9.62
CA VAL A 114 -8.09 0.67 8.51
C VAL A 114 -7.29 -0.36 7.72
N ASP A 115 -6.59 -1.27 8.41
CA ASP A 115 -5.63 -2.18 7.82
C ASP A 115 -6.26 -3.47 7.30
N LEU A 116 -7.48 -3.80 7.71
CA LEU A 116 -8.26 -4.94 7.19
C LEU A 116 -9.47 -4.47 6.37
N LEU A 117 -10.47 -3.84 7.00
CA LEU A 117 -11.68 -3.41 6.27
C LEU A 117 -11.35 -2.37 5.17
N GLY A 118 -10.49 -1.39 5.48
CA GLY A 118 -10.03 -0.41 4.49
C GLY A 118 -9.30 -1.03 3.29
N THR A 119 -8.57 -2.14 3.50
CA THR A 119 -7.95 -2.91 2.40
C THR A 119 -9.00 -3.54 1.52
N VAL A 120 -9.96 -4.25 2.14
CA VAL A 120 -11.05 -4.92 1.43
C VAL A 120 -11.85 -3.92 0.60
N ASN A 121 -12.19 -2.76 1.19
CA ASN A 121 -12.87 -1.69 0.49
C ASN A 121 -12.12 -1.21 -0.75
N ALA A 122 -10.81 -0.97 -0.63
CA ALA A 122 -9.98 -0.52 -1.75
C ALA A 122 -9.90 -1.58 -2.85
N ILE A 123 -9.54 -2.82 -2.50
CA ILE A 123 -9.41 -3.91 -3.47
C ILE A 123 -10.72 -4.12 -4.23
N ASP A 124 -11.85 -4.12 -3.53
CA ASP A 124 -13.15 -4.38 -4.15
C ASP A 124 -13.63 -3.20 -5.00
N ALA A 125 -13.46 -1.96 -4.55
CA ALA A 125 -13.91 -0.76 -5.27
C ALA A 125 -13.11 -0.51 -6.55
N PHE A 126 -11.79 -0.69 -6.49
CA PHE A 126 -10.91 -0.37 -7.62
C PHE A 126 -10.85 -1.45 -8.69
N ARG A 127 -11.19 -2.71 -8.36
CA ARG A 127 -11.22 -3.83 -9.32
C ARG A 127 -12.04 -3.51 -10.57
N ASP A 128 -13.19 -2.86 -10.43
CA ASP A 128 -14.08 -2.58 -11.55
C ASP A 128 -13.73 -1.28 -12.29
N HIS A 129 -12.71 -0.55 -11.83
CA HIS A 129 -12.24 0.71 -12.39
C HIS A 129 -10.83 0.65 -12.98
N ILE A 130 -10.03 -0.35 -12.62
CA ILE A 130 -8.69 -0.56 -13.17
C ILE A 130 -8.76 -0.79 -14.69
N ALA A 131 -7.86 -0.16 -15.43
CA ALA A 131 -7.70 -0.38 -16.85
C ALA A 131 -7.11 -1.79 -17.11
N PRO A 132 -7.45 -2.45 -18.25
CA PRO A 132 -6.76 -3.66 -18.68
C PRO A 132 -5.24 -3.44 -18.77
N GLY A 133 -4.46 -4.42 -18.30
CA GLY A 133 -3.01 -4.31 -18.13
C GLY A 133 -2.57 -3.59 -16.85
N GLY A 134 -3.50 -2.99 -16.10
CA GLY A 134 -3.21 -2.25 -14.88
C GLY A 134 -2.73 -3.12 -13.72
N SER A 135 -2.17 -2.46 -12.71
CA SER A 135 -1.56 -3.09 -11.53
C SER A 135 -1.94 -2.35 -10.25
N MET A 136 -2.48 -3.07 -9.27
CA MET A 136 -2.63 -2.58 -7.89
C MET A 136 -1.50 -3.11 -7.03
N ILE A 137 -0.84 -2.21 -6.28
CA ILE A 137 0.22 -2.52 -5.34
C ILE A 137 -0.24 -2.12 -3.94
N CYS A 138 -0.40 -3.11 -3.08
CA CYS A 138 -0.71 -2.92 -1.67
C CYS A 138 0.59 -2.87 -0.87
N ILE A 139 0.87 -1.74 -0.22
CA ILE A 139 1.96 -1.68 0.76
C ILE A 139 1.46 -2.36 2.04
N ALA A 140 2.07 -3.49 2.39
CA ALA A 140 1.80 -4.21 3.62
C ALA A 140 3.01 -4.09 4.56
N SER A 141 3.56 -5.20 5.03
CA SER A 141 4.75 -5.24 5.89
C SER A 141 5.26 -6.67 6.01
N MET A 142 6.57 -6.83 6.20
CA MET A 142 7.17 -8.10 6.61
C MET A 142 6.56 -8.67 7.90
N ALA A 143 5.93 -7.80 8.71
CA ALA A 143 5.22 -8.16 9.94
C ALA A 143 4.19 -9.30 9.76
N ARG A 144 3.70 -9.52 8.54
CA ARG A 144 2.81 -10.64 8.21
C ARG A 144 3.39 -12.02 8.48
N PHE A 145 4.73 -12.16 8.56
CA PHE A 145 5.40 -13.42 8.91
C PHE A 145 5.44 -13.69 10.42
N GLY A 146 5.16 -12.68 11.26
CA GLY A 146 5.17 -12.83 12.72
C GLY A 146 3.94 -13.55 13.27
N VAL A 147 2.97 -13.93 12.43
CA VAL A 147 1.78 -14.67 12.82
C VAL A 147 1.32 -15.58 11.70
N GLN A 148 0.78 -16.75 12.07
CA GLN A 148 0.09 -17.64 11.15
C GLN A 148 -1.37 -17.79 11.61
N PRO A 149 -2.35 -17.23 10.87
CA PRO A 149 -3.76 -17.44 11.20
C PRO A 149 -4.15 -18.91 11.06
N SER A 150 -5.18 -19.34 11.80
CA SER A 150 -5.80 -20.65 11.59
C SER A 150 -6.34 -20.77 10.15
N SER A 151 -6.52 -22.00 9.66
CA SER A 151 -7.03 -22.22 8.30
C SER A 151 -8.40 -21.55 8.06
N ASP A 152 -9.29 -21.59 9.05
CA ASP A 152 -10.61 -20.96 8.98
C ASP A 152 -10.51 -19.42 8.93
N LEU A 153 -9.69 -18.83 9.80
CA LEU A 153 -9.49 -17.38 9.79
C LEU A 153 -8.75 -16.92 8.53
N ALA A 154 -7.82 -17.72 8.02
CA ALA A 154 -7.13 -17.44 6.77
C ALA A 154 -8.10 -17.43 5.57
N ALA A 155 -9.01 -18.40 5.49
CA ALA A 155 -10.06 -18.43 4.47
C ALA A 155 -10.99 -17.22 4.60
N HIS A 156 -11.34 -16.83 5.83
CA HIS A 156 -12.11 -15.62 6.09
C HIS A 156 -11.40 -14.35 5.61
N PHE A 157 -10.09 -14.20 5.84
CA PHE A 157 -9.34 -13.05 5.32
C PHE A 157 -9.21 -13.05 3.80
N ALA A 158 -9.06 -14.22 3.20
CA ALA A 158 -8.94 -14.37 1.75
C ALA A 158 -10.23 -13.90 1.03
N THR A 159 -11.39 -14.42 1.44
CA THR A 159 -12.63 -14.29 0.66
C THR A 159 -13.82 -13.73 1.42
N GLY A 160 -13.67 -13.41 2.71
CA GLY A 160 -14.73 -12.82 3.52
C GLY A 160 -15.32 -11.57 2.88
N GLY A 161 -16.65 -11.44 2.96
CA GLY A 161 -17.36 -10.25 2.48
C GLY A 161 -17.02 -9.04 3.35
N ARG A 162 -17.01 -7.84 2.74
CA ARG A 162 -16.73 -6.57 3.42
C ARG A 162 -17.48 -6.42 4.75
N ASP A 163 -18.79 -6.67 4.72
CA ASP A 163 -19.66 -6.44 5.87
C ASP A 163 -19.48 -7.49 6.99
N MET A 164 -18.77 -8.59 6.69
CA MET A 164 -18.46 -9.65 7.64
C MET A 164 -16.99 -9.68 8.06
N ILE A 165 -16.11 -8.91 7.41
CA ILE A 165 -14.66 -9.07 7.55
C ILE A 165 -14.17 -8.86 9.00
N LEU A 166 -14.86 -7.99 9.75
CA LEU A 166 -14.56 -7.67 11.14
C LEU A 166 -15.36 -8.50 12.18
N GLU A 167 -16.30 -9.34 11.74
CA GLU A 167 -17.29 -9.95 12.64
C GLU A 167 -16.80 -11.20 13.38
N ARG A 168 -15.59 -11.65 13.07
CA ARG A 168 -14.95 -12.82 13.69
C ARG A 168 -14.73 -12.60 15.19
N PRO A 169 -15.10 -13.58 16.05
CA PRO A 169 -14.87 -13.49 17.49
C PRO A 169 -13.41 -13.19 17.85
N GLU A 170 -12.47 -13.79 17.14
CA GLU A 170 -11.02 -13.60 17.34
C GLU A 170 -10.60 -12.13 17.14
N LEU A 171 -11.23 -11.43 16.19
CA LEU A 171 -10.95 -10.01 15.92
C LEU A 171 -11.60 -9.11 16.98
N LYS A 172 -12.80 -9.46 17.43
CA LYS A 172 -13.50 -8.73 18.50
C LYS A 172 -12.71 -8.83 19.81
N GLU A 173 -12.20 -10.01 20.14
CA GLU A 173 -11.37 -10.24 21.32
C GLU A 173 -10.07 -9.40 21.28
N LEU A 174 -9.40 -9.33 20.12
CA LEU A 174 -8.22 -8.48 19.95
C LEU A 174 -8.53 -6.99 20.14
N ALA A 175 -9.69 -6.54 19.63
CA ALA A 175 -10.15 -5.17 19.82
C ALA A 175 -10.47 -4.86 21.29
N GLU A 176 -11.18 -5.77 21.97
CA GLU A 176 -11.57 -5.64 23.38
C GLU A 176 -10.36 -5.63 24.32
N LYS A 177 -9.39 -6.53 24.09
CA LYS A 177 -8.13 -6.56 24.84
C LYS A 177 -7.22 -5.38 24.52
N ASN A 178 -7.50 -4.67 23.43
CA ASN A 178 -6.66 -3.62 22.87
C ASN A 178 -5.20 -4.09 22.78
N ASP A 179 -4.95 -5.10 21.95
CA ASP A 179 -3.60 -5.55 21.60
C ASP A 179 -3.20 -5.08 20.17
N PRO A 180 -2.69 -3.84 20.01
CA PRO A 180 -2.29 -3.30 18.72
C PRO A 180 -1.19 -4.10 18.01
N ALA A 181 -0.27 -4.75 18.75
CA ALA A 181 0.83 -5.46 18.11
C ALA A 181 0.34 -6.72 17.39
N THR A 182 -0.35 -7.60 18.11
CA THR A 182 -0.91 -8.83 17.50
C THR A 182 -1.91 -8.48 16.41
N THR A 183 -2.72 -7.44 16.63
CA THR A 183 -3.69 -6.95 15.64
C THR A 183 -3.00 -6.49 14.35
N TYR A 184 -1.88 -5.78 14.44
CA TYR A 184 -1.12 -5.33 13.28
C TYR A 184 -0.53 -6.51 12.50
N LEU A 185 0.13 -7.46 13.19
CA LEU A 185 0.65 -8.69 12.57
C LEU A 185 -0.45 -9.42 11.79
N LEU A 186 -1.59 -9.62 12.44
CA LEU A 186 -2.74 -10.33 11.87
C LEU A 186 -3.35 -9.57 10.68
N SER A 187 -3.47 -8.25 10.77
CA SER A 187 -3.99 -7.43 9.67
C SER A 187 -3.07 -7.45 8.44
N LYS A 188 -1.75 -7.51 8.63
CA LYS A 188 -0.81 -7.64 7.51
C LYS A 188 -0.82 -9.04 6.88
N ALA A 189 -1.00 -10.09 7.69
CA ALA A 189 -1.27 -11.45 7.17
C ALA A 189 -2.58 -11.52 6.38
N ALA A 190 -3.63 -10.86 6.88
CA ALA A 190 -4.91 -10.78 6.19
C ALA A 190 -4.81 -10.07 4.83
N ASN A 191 -4.02 -8.99 4.75
CA ASN A 191 -3.78 -8.29 3.48
C ASN A 191 -3.12 -9.19 2.43
N TYR A 192 -2.15 -10.00 2.85
CA TYR A 192 -1.52 -11.01 1.98
C TYR A 192 -2.54 -12.00 1.42
N LEU A 193 -3.32 -12.61 2.30
CA LEU A 193 -4.33 -13.59 1.91
C LEU A 193 -5.40 -12.97 1.00
N ARG A 194 -5.82 -11.74 1.30
CA ARG A 194 -6.80 -11.01 0.48
C ARG A 194 -6.25 -10.72 -0.92
N VAL A 195 -5.00 -10.25 -1.04
CA VAL A 195 -4.39 -9.97 -2.34
C VAL A 195 -4.17 -11.24 -3.15
N GLN A 196 -3.70 -12.31 -2.51
CA GLN A 196 -3.52 -13.61 -3.17
C GLN A 196 -4.85 -14.11 -3.75
N ALA A 197 -5.92 -14.08 -2.95
CA ALA A 197 -7.25 -14.48 -3.42
C ALA A 197 -7.83 -13.53 -4.50
N ALA A 198 -7.65 -12.22 -4.31
CA ALA A 198 -8.13 -11.21 -5.25
C ALA A 198 -7.44 -11.30 -6.62
N SER A 199 -6.21 -11.82 -6.70
CA SER A 199 -5.46 -11.95 -7.95
C SER A 199 -6.22 -12.65 -9.06
N ARG A 200 -7.02 -13.67 -8.73
CA ARG A 200 -7.85 -14.40 -9.69
C ARG A 200 -8.92 -13.51 -10.31
N VAL A 201 -9.70 -12.81 -9.49
CA VAL A 201 -10.79 -11.94 -9.98
C VAL A 201 -10.27 -10.65 -10.62
N TRP A 202 -9.07 -10.20 -10.25
CA TRP A 202 -8.38 -9.10 -10.94
C TRP A 202 -7.86 -9.53 -12.32
N ALA A 203 -7.38 -10.77 -12.46
CA ALA A 203 -6.94 -11.32 -13.75
C ALA A 203 -8.09 -11.42 -14.77
N GLU A 204 -9.33 -11.68 -14.32
CA GLU A 204 -10.53 -11.63 -15.18
C GLU A 204 -10.77 -10.24 -15.80
N LYS A 205 -10.24 -9.17 -15.18
CA LYS A 205 -10.25 -7.80 -15.71
C LYS A 205 -9.01 -7.48 -16.56
N GLY A 206 -8.12 -8.46 -16.78
CA GLY A 206 -6.82 -8.26 -17.39
C GLY A 206 -5.86 -7.44 -16.53
N ALA A 207 -6.08 -7.36 -15.21
CA ALA A 207 -5.28 -6.57 -14.29
C ALA A 207 -4.54 -7.46 -13.28
N ARG A 208 -3.51 -6.87 -12.64
CA ARG A 208 -2.68 -7.54 -11.63
C ARG A 208 -2.86 -6.88 -10.28
N ILE A 209 -2.62 -7.64 -9.22
CA ILE A 209 -2.59 -7.10 -7.85
C ILE A 209 -1.49 -7.79 -7.06
N ASN A 210 -0.65 -7.04 -6.37
CA ASN A 210 0.50 -7.55 -5.63
C ASN A 210 0.71 -6.79 -4.33
N ILE A 211 1.58 -7.33 -3.49
CA ILE A 211 2.06 -6.69 -2.28
C ILE A 211 3.54 -6.33 -2.42
N VAL A 212 3.88 -5.19 -1.85
CA VAL A 212 5.25 -4.95 -1.37
C VAL A 212 5.20 -5.05 0.15
N GLY A 213 6.07 -5.88 0.72
CA GLY A 213 6.24 -6.08 2.15
C GLY A 213 7.54 -5.44 2.64
N PRO A 214 7.53 -4.16 3.06
CA PRO A 214 8.72 -3.51 3.59
C PRO A 214 9.16 -4.13 4.92
N GLY A 215 10.47 -4.14 5.13
CA GLY A 215 11.06 -4.23 6.47
C GLY A 215 11.10 -2.89 7.19
N VAL A 216 12.11 -2.66 8.02
CA VAL A 216 12.30 -1.35 8.65
C VAL A 216 12.86 -0.37 7.63
N ILE A 217 12.07 0.64 7.28
CA ILE A 217 12.48 1.70 6.36
C ILE A 217 12.88 2.93 7.17
N LEU A 218 14.13 3.34 7.07
CA LEU A 218 14.69 4.51 7.74
C LEU A 218 14.62 5.70 6.80
N THR A 219 13.48 6.34 6.80
CA THR A 219 13.34 7.70 6.26
C THR A 219 13.77 8.68 7.34
N THR A 220 14.80 9.46 7.07
CA THR A 220 15.28 10.52 7.97
C THR A 220 14.23 11.60 8.30
N MET A 221 13.05 11.56 7.66
CA MET A 221 11.99 12.57 7.79
C MET A 221 10.56 12.03 7.94
N GLU A 222 10.30 10.71 8.03
CA GLU A 222 8.91 10.23 8.23
C GLU A 222 8.51 10.28 9.70
N PRO A 223 7.39 10.92 10.04
CA PRO A 223 6.85 10.91 11.39
C PRO A 223 6.54 9.50 11.91
N MET A 224 6.18 8.54 11.04
CA MET A 224 5.87 7.16 11.45
C MET A 224 7.08 6.44 12.04
N VAL A 225 8.22 6.49 11.37
CA VAL A 225 9.46 5.84 11.82
C VAL A 225 9.99 6.54 13.07
N ARG A 226 9.92 7.87 13.10
CA ARG A 226 10.31 8.68 14.27
C ARG A 226 9.45 8.36 15.48
N GLN A 227 8.12 8.31 15.32
CA GLN A 227 7.18 7.96 16.38
C GLN A 227 7.39 6.53 16.87
N GLU A 228 7.65 5.57 15.99
CA GLU A 228 7.94 4.19 16.40
C GLU A 228 9.28 4.11 17.16
N LEU A 229 10.33 4.80 16.68
CA LEU A 229 11.64 4.89 17.33
C LEU A 229 11.62 5.63 18.68
N GLU A 230 10.76 6.63 18.82
CA GLU A 230 10.56 7.41 20.06
C GLU A 230 9.57 6.74 21.03
N SER A 231 8.81 5.74 20.55
CA SER A 231 7.91 4.95 21.40
C SER A 231 8.70 3.95 22.25
N PRO A 232 8.06 3.31 23.26
CA PRO A 232 8.66 2.17 23.97
C PRO A 232 9.09 1.01 23.07
N ARG A 233 8.62 0.95 21.81
CA ARG A 233 9.02 -0.04 20.80
C ARG A 233 10.29 0.32 20.04
N GLY A 234 10.86 1.51 20.26
CA GLY A 234 12.06 1.94 19.53
C GLY A 234 13.24 0.99 19.70
N GLU A 235 13.36 0.35 20.86
CA GLU A 235 14.39 -0.67 21.09
C GLU A 235 14.15 -1.93 20.25
N THR A 236 12.89 -2.36 20.10
CA THR A 236 12.52 -3.46 19.20
C THR A 236 12.88 -3.12 17.75
N VAL A 237 12.63 -1.88 17.29
CA VAL A 237 13.02 -1.45 15.94
C VAL A 237 14.53 -1.52 15.74
N LYS A 238 15.33 -1.08 16.72
CA LYS A 238 16.80 -1.20 16.66
C LYS A 238 17.25 -2.66 16.62
N GLN A 239 16.63 -3.53 17.41
CA GLN A 239 16.93 -4.97 17.41
C GLN A 239 16.60 -5.60 16.05
N ILE A 240 15.49 -5.21 15.41
CA ILE A 240 15.15 -5.65 14.06
C ILE A 240 16.22 -5.21 13.05
N ILE A 241 16.66 -3.95 13.10
CA ILE A 241 17.73 -3.45 12.22
C ILE A 241 19.04 -4.22 12.46
N ALA A 242 19.40 -4.46 13.72
CA ALA A 242 20.60 -5.23 14.07
C ALA A 242 20.50 -6.70 13.63
N GLY A 243 19.30 -7.28 13.61
CA GLY A 243 19.05 -8.62 13.09
C GLY A 243 18.92 -8.70 11.56
N THR A 244 18.80 -7.57 10.87
CA THR A 244 18.68 -7.53 9.40
C THR A 244 20.04 -7.86 8.76
N PRO A 245 20.16 -8.84 7.84
CA PRO A 245 21.45 -9.21 7.24
C PRO A 245 22.20 -8.06 6.54
N LEU A 246 21.47 -7.11 5.92
CA LEU A 246 22.09 -5.91 5.35
C LEU A 246 22.51 -4.86 6.40
N GLN A 247 22.22 -5.08 7.69
CA GLN A 247 22.64 -4.29 8.85
C GLN A 247 22.24 -2.80 8.78
N ARG A 248 21.16 -2.50 8.07
CA ARG A 248 20.57 -1.17 7.97
C ARG A 248 19.07 -1.26 7.72
N GLY A 249 18.36 -0.17 8.00
CA GLY A 249 17.04 0.00 7.43
C GLY A 249 17.09 0.33 5.94
N GLY A 250 16.02 0.00 5.24
CA GLY A 250 15.80 0.37 3.85
C GLY A 250 15.46 1.86 3.67
N THR A 251 15.36 2.32 2.43
CA THR A 251 14.89 3.67 2.07
C THR A 251 13.56 3.61 1.31
N THR A 252 12.86 4.73 1.23
CA THR A 252 11.64 4.80 0.41
C THR A 252 11.93 4.67 -1.09
N ASP A 253 13.13 5.01 -1.56
CA ASP A 253 13.59 4.77 -2.94
C ASP A 253 13.63 3.27 -3.28
N GLU A 254 14.02 2.44 -2.31
CA GLU A 254 14.06 0.98 -2.48
C GLU A 254 12.65 0.41 -2.59
N ILE A 255 11.72 0.92 -1.78
CA ILE A 255 10.28 0.61 -1.91
C ILE A 255 9.72 1.13 -3.23
N ALA A 256 10.10 2.35 -3.63
CA ALA A 256 9.73 2.96 -4.90
C ALA A 256 10.07 2.07 -6.09
N SER A 257 11.26 1.50 -6.05
CA SER A 257 11.79 0.67 -7.12
C SER A 257 11.01 -0.63 -7.26
N ALA A 258 10.64 -1.25 -6.13
CA ALA A 258 9.78 -2.44 -6.14
C ALA A 258 8.36 -2.14 -6.65
N VAL A 259 7.77 -1.02 -6.20
CA VAL A 259 6.46 -0.56 -6.71
C VAL A 259 6.54 -0.30 -8.22
N ALA A 260 7.57 0.41 -8.69
CA ALA A 260 7.77 0.71 -10.09
C ALA A 260 7.88 -0.54 -10.96
N PHE A 261 8.64 -1.55 -10.50
CA PHE A 261 8.72 -2.85 -11.17
C PHE A 261 7.35 -3.50 -11.27
N LEU A 262 6.61 -3.60 -10.16
CA LEU A 262 5.27 -4.21 -10.11
C LEU A 262 4.23 -3.46 -10.95
N SER A 263 4.37 -2.16 -11.11
CA SER A 263 3.51 -1.34 -11.98
C SER A 263 3.83 -1.52 -13.46
N GLY A 264 5.08 -1.88 -13.80
CA GLY A 264 5.56 -1.99 -15.18
C GLY A 264 5.20 -3.30 -15.89
N ASN A 265 5.40 -3.30 -17.21
CA ASN A 265 5.19 -4.48 -18.07
C ASN A 265 6.18 -5.63 -17.80
N GLU A 266 7.33 -5.33 -17.20
CA GLU A 266 8.31 -6.35 -16.80
C GLU A 266 7.76 -7.29 -15.71
N ALA A 267 6.76 -6.83 -14.95
CA ALA A 267 6.02 -7.64 -13.98
C ALA A 267 4.73 -8.25 -14.57
N SER A 268 4.60 -8.37 -15.89
CA SER A 268 3.37 -8.84 -16.57
C SER A 268 2.91 -10.25 -16.16
N TYR A 269 3.80 -11.09 -15.63
CA TYR A 269 3.49 -12.41 -15.09
C TYR A 269 3.49 -12.48 -13.55
N VAL A 270 3.54 -11.33 -12.88
CA VAL A 270 3.58 -11.23 -11.41
C VAL A 270 2.23 -10.70 -10.91
N THR A 271 1.46 -11.58 -10.27
CA THR A 271 0.18 -11.25 -9.62
C THR A 271 -0.04 -12.16 -8.41
N GLY A 272 -0.74 -11.67 -7.38
CA GLY A 272 -1.07 -12.41 -6.16
C GLY A 272 0.13 -12.72 -5.26
N THR A 273 1.27 -12.07 -5.48
CA THR A 273 2.49 -12.32 -4.70
C THR A 273 2.82 -11.18 -3.74
N ASP A 274 3.70 -11.49 -2.79
CA ASP A 274 4.31 -10.55 -1.86
C ASP A 274 5.80 -10.43 -2.18
N ILE A 275 6.23 -9.25 -2.62
CA ILE A 275 7.64 -8.92 -2.81
C ILE A 275 8.16 -8.29 -1.53
N LEU A 276 9.00 -9.04 -0.81
CA LEU A 276 9.70 -8.53 0.36
C LEU A 276 10.81 -7.56 -0.03
N VAL A 277 10.86 -6.44 0.69
CA VAL A 277 11.94 -5.45 0.60
C VAL A 277 12.37 -5.12 2.03
N ASP A 278 13.06 -6.07 2.64
CA ASP A 278 13.33 -6.10 4.10
C ASP A 278 14.82 -6.28 4.46
N GLY A 279 15.70 -6.35 3.45
CA GLY A 279 17.13 -6.60 3.67
C GLY A 279 17.46 -8.02 4.14
N GLY A 280 16.55 -8.98 3.92
CA GLY A 280 16.73 -10.40 4.26
C GLY A 280 16.35 -10.74 5.70
N TYR A 281 15.47 -9.97 6.33
CA TYR A 281 15.13 -10.15 7.75
C TYR A 281 14.28 -11.40 8.01
N CYS A 282 13.25 -11.63 7.19
CA CYS A 282 12.29 -12.72 7.37
C CYS A 282 12.75 -14.10 6.87
#